data_AF-A0A5C6Z5G4-F1
#
_entry.id   AF-A0A5C6Z5G4-F1
#
_cell.length_a   1.000
_cell.length_b   1.000
_cell.length_c   1.000
_cell.angle_alpha   90.00
_cell.angle_beta   90.00
_cell.angle_gamma   90.00
#
_symmetry.space_group_name_H-M   'P 1'
#
loop_
_entity.id
_entity.type
_entity.pdbx_description
1 polymer ?
#
loop_
_entity_poly.entity_id
_entity_poly.type
_entity_poly.pdbx_seq_one_letter_code
_entity_poly.pdbx_strand_id
1 'polypeptide(L)' 'MLKDLGLAVEAALQVGAAVPLGELARNLYALNSRAGRGRLDFSSVQQLVAGDGGPLG' A
#
# COMPACT_ATOMS: atom_id res chain seq x y z
N MET A 1 -1.50 1.74 8.12
CA MET A 1 -0.65 1.28 7.00
C MET A 1 -0.17 2.38 6.07
N LEU A 2 -1.00 3.09 5.30
CA LEU A 2 -0.48 4.11 4.36
C LEU A 2 0.42 5.16 5.05
N LYS A 3 -0.01 5.69 6.20
CA LYS A 3 0.77 6.61 7.02
C LYS A 3 2.13 6.01 7.41
N ASP A 4 2.13 4.80 7.95
CA ASP A 4 3.32 4.15 8.50
C ASP A 4 4.34 3.81 7.40
N LEU A 5 3.85 3.41 6.22
CA LEU A 5 4.67 3.21 5.02
C LEU A 5 5.27 4.53 4.52
N GLY A 6 4.54 5.64 4.63
CA GLY A 6 5.06 6.98 4.35
C GLY A 6 6.25 7.30 5.26
N LEU A 7 6.09 7.14 6.57
CA LEU A 7 7.16 7.37 7.55
C LEU A 7 8.37 6.46 7.32
N ALA A 8 8.15 5.19 6.97
CA ALA A 8 9.23 4.25 6.68
C ALA A 8 10.04 4.62 5.43
N VAL A 9 9.35 5.06 4.35
CA VAL A 9 10.02 5.55 3.13
C VAL A 9 10.77 6.85 3.41
N GLU A 10 10.17 7.79 4.15
CA GLU A 10 10.85 9.03 4.55
C GLU A 10 12.12 8.76 5.36
N ALA A 11 12.06 7.83 6.32
CA ALA A 11 13.23 7.44 7.11
C ALA A 11 14.33 6.80 6.25
N ALA A 12 13.96 5.95 5.27
CA ALA A 12 14.93 5.36 4.34
C ALA A 12 15.61 6.43 3.46
N LEU A 13 14.84 7.42 2.98
CA LEU A 13 15.36 8.54 2.21
C LEU A 13 16.35 9.38 3.03
N GLN A 14 16.11 9.58 4.32
CA GLN A 14 17.02 10.34 5.21
C GLN A 14 18.41 9.71 5.33
N VAL A 15 18.53 8.39 5.18
CA VAL A 15 19.81 7.66 5.29
C VAL A 15 20.35 7.21 3.93
N GLY A 16 19.71 7.61 2.82
CA GLY A 16 20.12 7.21 1.47
C GLY A 16 19.91 5.72 1.16
N ALA A 17 19.03 5.03 1.88
CA ALA A 17 18.74 3.62 1.65
C ALA A 17 17.68 3.43 0.54
N ALA A 18 18.02 2.64 -0.48
CA ALA A 18 17.07 2.27 -1.53
C ALA A 18 16.06 1.24 -1.00
N VAL A 19 14.77 1.59 -1.02
CA VAL A 19 13.66 0.74 -0.57
C VAL A 19 12.58 0.54 -1.64
N PRO A 20 12.94 0.04 -2.84
CA PRO A 20 12.00 -0.03 -3.98
C PRO A 20 10.72 -0.82 -3.65
N LEU A 21 10.82 -1.91 -2.88
CA LEU A 21 9.64 -2.67 -2.45
C LEU A 21 8.78 -1.91 -1.41
N GLY A 22 9.41 -1.09 -0.56
CA GLY A 22 8.70 -0.25 0.41
C GLY A 22 7.93 0.88 -0.29
N GLU A 23 8.52 1.51 -1.30
CA GLU A 23 7.85 2.51 -2.13
C GLU A 23 6.68 1.92 -2.92
N LEU A 24 6.89 0.73 -3.50
CA LEU A 24 5.82 -0.01 -4.16
C LEU A 24 4.68 -0.31 -3.19
N ALA A 25 4.99 -0.80 -1.99
CA ALA A 25 3.98 -1.05 -0.97
C ALA A 25 3.21 0.22 -0.61
N ARG A 26 3.91 1.35 -0.37
CA ARG A 26 3.27 2.65 -0.11
C ARG A 26 2.28 3.02 -1.23
N ASN A 27 2.68 2.83 -2.48
CA ASN A 27 1.85 3.14 -3.64
C ASN A 27 0.62 2.22 -3.75
N LEU A 28 0.75 0.92 -3.45
CA LEU A 28 -0.38 -0.02 -3.40
C LEU A 28 -1.39 0.38 -2.32
N TYR A 29 -0.93 0.74 -1.13
CA TYR A 29 -1.82 1.22 -0.06
C TYR A 29 -2.45 2.58 -0.38
N ALA A 30 -1.76 3.45 -1.13
CA ALA A 30 -2.33 4.71 -1.62
C ALA A 30 -3.45 4.45 -2.64
N LEU A 31 -3.25 3.53 -3.57
CA LEU A 31 -4.27 3.10 -4.54
C LEU A 31 -5.46 2.45 -3.83
N ASN A 32 -5.22 1.57 -2.86
CA ASN A 32 -6.28 0.93 -2.07
C ASN A 32 -7.12 1.97 -1.31
N SER A 33 -6.47 2.97 -0.70
CA SER A 33 -7.16 4.07 -0.03
C SER A 33 -8.04 4.89 -0.99
N ARG A 34 -7.50 5.23 -2.18
CA ARG A 34 -8.22 5.95 -3.25
C ARG A 34 -9.40 5.17 -3.81
N ALA A 35 -9.36 3.83 -3.78
CA ALA A 35 -10.48 2.96 -4.11
C ALA A 35 -11.58 2.92 -3.03
N GLY A 36 -11.57 3.83 -2.05
CA GLY A 36 -12.56 3.90 -0.97
C GLY A 36 -12.29 2.94 0.20
N ARG A 37 -11.21 2.15 0.14
CA ARG A 37 -10.88 1.13 1.13
C ARG A 37 -9.98 1.63 2.26
N GLY A 38 -9.72 2.93 2.35
CA GLY A 38 -8.81 3.53 3.33
C GLY A 38 -9.22 3.36 4.80
N ARG A 39 -10.49 3.00 5.05
CA ARG A 39 -11.03 2.70 6.39
C ARG A 39 -11.18 1.20 6.67
N LEU A 40 -10.92 0.35 5.68
CA LEU A 40 -10.93 -1.10 5.87
C LEU A 40 -9.64 -1.55 6.55
N ASP A 41 -9.64 -2.80 7.02
CA ASP A 41 -8.43 -3.44 7.50
C ASP A 41 -7.33 -3.44 6.42
N PHE A 42 -6.07 -3.46 6.84
CA PHE A 42 -4.92 -3.42 5.94
C PHE A 42 -4.94 -4.56 4.92
N SER A 43 -5.53 -5.71 5.29
CA SER A 43 -5.70 -6.86 4.41
C SER A 43 -6.52 -6.56 3.15
N SER A 44 -7.31 -5.48 3.12
CA SER A 44 -8.09 -5.05 1.94
C SER A 44 -7.22 -4.77 0.71
N VAL A 45 -5.93 -4.49 0.87
CA VAL A 45 -4.97 -4.38 -0.24
C VAL A 45 -4.89 -5.67 -1.06
N GLN A 46 -5.19 -6.84 -0.49
CA GLN A 46 -5.24 -8.10 -1.22
C GLN A 46 -6.37 -8.13 -2.24
N GLN A 47 -7.51 -7.48 -1.94
CA GLN A 47 -8.64 -7.37 -2.89
C GLN A 47 -8.24 -6.50 -4.09
N LEU A 48 -7.49 -5.43 -3.85
CA LEU A 48 -6.94 -4.60 -4.92
C LEU A 48 -6.01 -5.40 -5.83
N VAL A 49 -5.14 -6.24 -5.26
CA VAL A 49 -4.15 -7.03 -6.02
C VAL A 49 -4.79 -8.24 -6.72
N ALA A 50 -5.82 -8.84 -6.12
CA ALA A 50 -6.56 -9.95 -6.71
C ALA A 50 -7.45 -9.52 -7.89
N GLY A 51 -7.61 -8.20 -8.12
CA GLY A 51 -8.64 -7.64 -8.99
C GLY A 51 -10.00 -7.67 -8.30
N ASP A 52 -10.90 -6.74 -8.64
CA ASP A 52 -12.25 -6.62 -8.06
C ASP A 52 -13.20 -7.81 -8.40
N GLY A 53 -12.65 -9.00 -8.68
CA GLY A 53 -13.33 -10.28 -8.75
C GLY A 53 -12.61 -11.32 -7.89
N GLY A 54 -13.01 -11.45 -6.62
CA GLY A 54 -12.93 -12.75 -5.96
C GLY A 54 -13.69 -13.82 -6.78
N PRO A 55 -13.60 -15.12 -6.46
CA PRO A 55 -13.66 -16.27 -7.40
C PRO A 55 -14.98 -16.54 -8.17
N LEU A 56 -15.80 -15.55 -8.49
CA LEU A 56 -17.04 -15.65 -9.25
C LEU A 56 -17.16 -14.49 -10.25
N GLY A 57 -16.16 -14.35 -11.13
CA GLY A 57 -16.33 -13.65 -12.41
C GLY A 57 -17.28 -14.41 -13.34
#